data_AF-A0A4V1SXE2-F1
#
_entry.id   AF-A0A4V1SXE2-F1
#
_cell.length_a   1.000
_cell.length_b   1.000
_cell.length_c   1.000
_cell.angle_alpha   90.00
_cell.angle_beta   90.00
_cell.angle_gamma   90.00
#
_symmetry.space_group_name_H-M   'P 1'
#
loop_
_entity.id
_entity.type
_entity.pdbx_description
1 polymer ?
#
loop_
_entity_poly.entity_id
_entity_poly.type
_entity_poly.pdbx_seq_one_letter_code
_entity_poly.pdbx_strand_id
1 'polypeptide(L)'
;MLSDRWPAIKVRRFDNEPDDEYRLRSAEIVTIIDGFRHGRYQGELAELLDERLEGLQSGIIDARSPSPLLQYQPRPRRVPMPERAFALHAV
;
A
#
# COMPACT_ATOMS: atom_id res chain seq x y z
N MET A 1 -2.83 -7.96 26.25
CA MET A 1 -2.31 -7.29 25.04
C MET A 1 -2.95 -7.97 23.85
N LEU A 2 -3.84 -7.28 23.14
CA LEU A 2 -4.74 -7.84 22.12
C LEU A 2 -4.29 -7.45 20.70
N SER A 3 -3.00 -7.18 20.51
CA SER A 3 -2.48 -6.49 19.33
C SER A 3 -2.22 -7.36 18.10
N ASP A 4 -2.33 -8.70 18.16
CA ASP A 4 -1.62 -9.56 17.19
C ASP A 4 -2.43 -10.65 16.47
N ARG A 5 -3.77 -10.65 16.49
CA ARG A 5 -4.54 -11.77 15.89
C ARG A 5 -5.12 -11.50 14.51
N TRP A 6 -4.35 -10.86 13.64
CA TRP A 6 -4.67 -10.97 12.21
C TRP A 6 -4.36 -12.40 11.74
N PRO A 7 -5.30 -13.09 11.07
CA PRO A 7 -5.06 -14.46 10.60
C PRO A 7 -3.90 -14.49 9.59
N ALA A 8 -3.20 -15.61 9.51
CA ALA A 8 -2.18 -15.80 8.47
C ALA A 8 -2.79 -15.55 7.09
N ILE A 9 -2.10 -14.77 6.26
CA ILE A 9 -2.54 -14.49 4.88
C ILE A 9 -2.36 -15.78 4.08
N LYS A 10 -3.47 -16.32 3.57
CA LYS A 10 -3.46 -17.54 2.74
C LYS A 10 -3.94 -17.17 1.34
N VAL A 11 -3.01 -17.02 0.40
CA VAL A 11 -3.33 -16.79 -1.02
C VAL A 11 -3.24 -18.12 -1.76
N ARG A 12 -4.37 -18.56 -2.33
CA ARG A 12 -4.42 -19.75 -3.17
C ARG A 12 -4.19 -19.38 -4.63
N ARG A 13 -3.61 -20.31 -5.38
CA ARG A 13 -3.49 -20.24 -6.83
C ARG A 13 -4.85 -20.51 -7.49
N PHE A 14 -5.16 -19.81 -8.57
CA PHE A 14 -6.35 -20.11 -9.37
C PHE A 14 -6.11 -21.31 -10.30
N ASP A 15 -7.19 -21.90 -10.80
CA ASP A 15 -7.10 -22.97 -11.79
C ASP A 15 -6.49 -22.42 -13.10
N ASN A 16 -5.45 -23.08 -13.59
CA ASN A 16 -4.66 -22.71 -14.77
C ASN A 16 -3.83 -21.39 -14.68
N GLU A 17 -3.75 -20.75 -13.52
CA GLU A 17 -2.89 -19.58 -13.32
C GLU A 17 -1.41 -20.00 -13.45
N PRO A 18 -0.56 -19.34 -14.25
CA PRO A 18 0.89 -19.58 -14.30
C PRO A 18 1.59 -19.37 -12.94
N ASP A 19 2.71 -20.06 -12.69
CA ASP A 19 3.41 -19.97 -11.40
C ASP A 19 4.00 -18.57 -11.14
N ASP A 20 4.50 -17.92 -12.18
CA ASP A 20 5.02 -16.56 -12.13
C ASP A 20 3.92 -15.54 -11.80
N GLU A 21 2.74 -15.68 -12.41
CA GLU A 21 1.59 -14.83 -12.16
C GLU A 21 1.08 -15.00 -10.72
N TYR A 22 0.97 -16.25 -10.26
CA TYR A 22 0.63 -16.57 -8.87
C TYR A 22 1.58 -15.91 -7.87
N ARG A 23 2.90 -16.00 -8.11
CA ARG A 23 3.90 -15.41 -7.23
C ARG A 23 3.78 -13.89 -7.16
N LEU A 24 3.60 -13.22 -8.30
CA LEU A 24 3.42 -11.78 -8.37
C LEU A 24 2.16 -11.34 -7.61
N ARG A 25 1.04 -12.01 -7.89
CA ARG A 25 -0.24 -11.73 -7.24
C ARG A 25 -0.18 -11.95 -5.74
N SER A 26 0.38 -13.08 -5.32
CA SER A 26 0.52 -13.42 -3.91
C SER A 26 1.43 -12.42 -3.18
N ALA A 27 2.55 -12.01 -3.79
CA ALA A 27 3.44 -11.02 -3.20
C ALA A 27 2.76 -9.65 -3.02
N GLU A 28 1.97 -9.24 -4.01
CA GLU A 28 1.25 -7.97 -3.94
C GLU A 28 0.12 -8.00 -2.89
N ILE A 29 -0.70 -9.05 -2.87
CA ILE A 29 -1.75 -9.23 -1.85
C ILE A 29 -1.15 -9.19 -0.43
N VAL A 30 -0.03 -9.89 -0.22
CA VAL A 30 0.67 -9.89 1.08
C VAL A 30 1.13 -8.49 1.44
N THR A 31 1.72 -7.76 0.49
CA THR A 31 2.20 -6.38 0.69
C THR A 31 1.06 -5.43 1.08
N ILE A 32 -0.06 -5.50 0.37
CA ILE A 32 -1.23 -4.64 0.64
C ILE A 32 -1.79 -4.93 2.04
N ILE A 33 -2.04 -6.19 2.36
CA ILE A 33 -2.58 -6.57 3.68
C ILE A 33 -1.60 -6.20 4.80
N ASP A 34 -0.29 -6.40 4.61
CA ASP A 34 0.72 -6.01 5.58
C ASP A 34 0.73 -4.49 5.81
N GLY A 35 0.62 -3.70 4.75
CA GLY A 35 0.53 -2.24 4.88
C GLY A 35 -0.73 -1.78 5.62
N PHE A 36 -1.88 -2.41 5.40
CA PHE A 36 -3.10 -2.16 6.17
C PHE A 36 -2.94 -2.51 7.64
N ARG A 37 -2.34 -3.66 7.97
CA ARG A 37 -2.07 -4.07 9.36
C ARG A 37 -1.25 -3.05 10.13
N HIS A 38 -0.30 -2.41 9.45
CA HIS A 38 0.59 -1.41 10.02
C HIS A 38 0.04 0.03 9.90
N GLY A 39 -1.18 0.23 9.40
CA GLY A 39 -1.78 1.56 9.22
C GLY A 39 -1.01 2.45 8.24
N ARG A 40 -0.30 1.87 7.26
CA ARG A 40 0.56 2.60 6.30
C ARG A 40 -0.22 3.31 5.20
N TYR A 41 -1.48 2.92 4.95
CA TYR A 41 -2.31 3.46 3.88
C TYR A 41 -3.51 4.22 4.45
N GLN A 42 -3.82 5.37 3.88
CA GLN A 42 -4.90 6.26 4.32
C GLN A 42 -5.51 7.02 3.13
N GLY A 43 -6.76 7.45 3.29
CA GLY A 43 -7.49 8.25 2.28
C GLY A 43 -7.61 7.53 0.95
N GLU A 44 -7.46 8.28 -0.15
CA GLU A 44 -7.58 7.78 -1.53
C GLU A 44 -6.67 6.56 -1.82
N LEU A 45 -5.45 6.51 -1.24
CA LEU A 45 -4.58 5.34 -1.42
C LEU A 45 -5.17 4.09 -0.76
N ALA A 46 -5.77 4.23 0.42
CA ALA A 46 -6.39 3.10 1.10
C ALA A 46 -7.56 2.55 0.27
N GLU A 47 -8.41 3.43 -0.27
CA GLU A 47 -9.53 3.04 -1.14
C GLU A 47 -9.04 2.31 -2.40
N LEU A 48 -8.04 2.87 -3.10
CA LEU A 48 -7.47 2.25 -4.30
C LEU A 48 -6.83 0.87 -4.04
N LEU A 49 -6.19 0.70 -2.88
CA LEU A 49 -5.58 -0.57 -2.51
C LEU A 49 -6.60 -1.60 -2.04
N ASP A 50 -7.73 -1.16 -1.49
CA ASP A 50 -8.85 -2.04 -1.13
C ASP A 50 -9.53 -2.60 -2.39
N GLU A 51 -9.87 -1.74 -3.35
CA GLU A 51 -10.40 -2.15 -4.65
C GLU A 51 -9.44 -3.07 -5.40
N ARG A 52 -8.14 -2.75 -5.36
CA ARG A 52 -7.12 -3.60 -5.98
C ARG A 52 -7.00 -4.95 -5.27
N LEU A 53 -7.07 -4.98 -3.94
CA LEU A 53 -7.02 -6.21 -3.18
C LEU A 53 -8.18 -7.13 -3.55
N GLU A 54 -9.40 -6.58 -3.65
CA GLU A 54 -10.58 -7.32 -4.11
C GLU A 54 -10.40 -7.86 -5.54
N GLY A 55 -9.90 -7.02 -6.45
CA GLY A 55 -9.64 -7.41 -7.84
C GLY A 55 -8.58 -8.52 -7.98
N LEU A 56 -7.50 -8.48 -7.19
CA LEU A 56 -6.47 -9.52 -7.17
C LEU A 56 -6.96 -10.82 -6.51
N GLN A 57 -7.87 -10.74 -5.54
CA GLN A 57 -8.44 -11.94 -4.89
C GLN A 57 -9.51 -12.62 -5.74
N SER A 58 -10.24 -11.86 -6.54
CA SER A 58 -11.26 -12.36 -7.48
C SER A 58 -10.68 -12.81 -8.83
N GLY A 59 -9.43 -12.44 -9.14
CA GLY A 59 -8.80 -12.70 -10.43
C GLY A 59 -9.30 -11.78 -11.55
N ILE A 60 -10.00 -10.70 -11.21
CA ILE A 60 -10.44 -9.67 -12.16
C ILE A 60 -9.24 -8.82 -12.62
N ILE A 61 -8.31 -8.55 -11.70
CA ILE A 61 -7.10 -7.77 -11.99
C ILE A 61 -5.92 -8.72 -12.19
N ASP A 62 -5.25 -8.59 -13.33
CA ASP A 62 -3.98 -9.26 -13.62
C ASP A 62 -2.87 -8.63 -12.75
N ALA A 63 -2.09 -9.46 -12.05
CA ALA A 63 -0.98 -9.04 -11.21
C ALA A 63 0.13 -8.29 -11.98
N ARG A 64 0.21 -8.44 -13.31
CA ARG A 64 1.12 -7.69 -14.17
C ARG A 64 0.62 -6.26 -14.44
N SER A 65 -0.64 -5.97 -14.12
CA SER A 65 -1.19 -4.62 -14.20
C SER A 65 -0.47 -3.71 -13.20
N PRO A 66 -0.19 -2.45 -13.57
CA PRO A 66 0.58 -1.54 -12.72
C PRO A 66 -0.06 -1.36 -11.35
N SER A 67 0.75 -1.49 -10.30
CA SER A 67 0.31 -1.32 -8.91
C SER A 67 0.11 0.17 -8.57
N PRO A 68 -0.99 0.55 -7.87
CA PRO A 68 -1.14 1.86 -7.26
C PRO A 68 0.02 2.20 -6.32
N LEU A 69 0.66 1.19 -5.71
CA LEU A 69 1.85 1.39 -4.87
C LEU A 69 3.05 1.96 -5.65
N LEU A 70 3.14 1.72 -6.96
CA LEU A 70 4.20 2.28 -7.80
C LEU A 70 3.92 3.72 -8.21
N GLN A 71 2.65 4.11 -8.30
CA GLN A 71 2.23 5.44 -8.76
C GLN A 71 2.03 6.41 -7.60
N TYR A 72 1.76 5.91 -6.40
CA TYR A 72 1.55 6.75 -5.23
C TYR A 72 2.88 7.21 -4.65
N GLN A 73 3.38 8.36 -5.12
CA GLN A 73 4.36 9.11 -4.35
C GLN A 73 3.65 9.70 -3.12
N PRO A 74 4.10 9.40 -1.90
CA PRO A 74 3.53 10.07 -0.73
C PRO A 74 3.67 11.57 -0.95
N ARG A 75 2.55 12.32 -0.91
CA ARG A 75 2.61 13.79 -0.93
C ARG A 75 3.68 14.19 0.09
N PRO A 76 4.66 15.04 -0.26
CA PRO A 76 5.64 15.49 0.71
C PRO A 76 4.83 16.04 1.89
N ARG A 77 4.99 15.42 3.07
CA ARG A 77 4.49 16.00 4.32
C ARG A 77 5.00 17.43 4.27
N ARG A 78 4.08 18.40 4.26
CA ARG A 78 4.45 19.81 4.45
C ARG A 78 5.20 19.84 5.78
N VAL A 79 6.53 19.79 5.72
CA VAL A 79 7.36 20.10 6.86
C VAL A 79 6.94 21.52 7.22
N PRO A 80 6.43 21.78 8.43
CA PRO A 80 6.28 23.16 8.84
C PRO A 80 7.66 23.79 8.71
N MET A 81 7.76 24.78 7.82
CA MET A 81 8.93 25.65 7.75
C MET A 81 9.24 26.06 9.19
N PRO A 82 10.47 25.89 9.70
CA PRO A 82 10.83 26.60 10.90
C PRO A 82 10.67 28.09 10.56
N GLU A 83 9.70 28.76 11.20
CA GLU A 83 9.63 30.21 11.24
C GLU A 83 10.98 30.68 11.78
N ARG A 84 11.90 31.01 10.86
CA ARG A 84 13.07 31.82 11.22
C ARG A 84 12.51 33.18 11.59
N ALA A 85 12.31 33.32 12.90
CA ALA A 85 12.02 34.57 13.56
C ALA A 85 12.91 35.68 12.99
N PHE A 86 12.26 36.78 12.64
CA PHE A 86 12.87 38.08 12.43
C PHE A 86 13.92 38.39 13.52
N ALA A 87 15.12 38.77 13.11
CA ALA A 87 15.88 39.80 13.82
C ALA A 87 16.78 40.51 12.80
N LEU A 88 16.33 41.71 12.42
CA LEU A 88 17.16 42.76 11.87
C LEU A 88 18.37 42.98 12.79
N HIS A 89 19.58 42.80 12.28
CA HIS A 89 20.72 43.54 12.79
C HIS A 89 21.24 44.46 11.70
N ALA A 90 20.82 45.72 11.81
CA ALA A 90 21.57 46.85 11.32
C ALA A 90 22.85 46.96 12.16
N VAL A 91 24.01 46.97 11.49
CA VAL A 91 25.21 47.75 11.83
C VAL A 91 25.87 48.12 10.51
#